data_AF-A0AAE3I6K2-F1
#
_entry.id   AF-A0AAE3I6K2-F1
#
_cell.length_a   1.000
_cell.length_b   1.000
_cell.length_c   1.000
_cell.angle_alpha   90.00
_cell.angle_beta   90.00
_cell.angle_gamma   90.00
#
_symmetry.space_group_name_H-M   'P 1'
#
loop_
_entity.id
_entity.type
_entity.pdbx_description
1 polymer ?
#
loop_
_entity_poly.entity_id
_entity_poly.type
_entity_poly.pdbx_seq_one_letter_code
_entity_poly.pdbx_strand_id
1 'polypeptide(L)'
;MRFRVFCSLLTGVLAFAAGLAHAGPTLSSAEFAQVAQQCAPRVDVMTLAALVRTESGYNPYAIGVVGARLARQPASMEEAQATIQMLEQRGYDFSLGLAQINRRNLARLGETTTTVLDPCRNLAASQRILRECFTRATRSTAIEQQALRHALSCYYSGGFSVGYREGYVSRVVANAQTMVPPIDVAPARAQPIPLAEPSRHTQATAAPMPSPAPSPTAVRPVTSSSGCAAGRQVMLVSCGRGTCVRCLGH
;
A
#
# COMPACT_ATOMS: atom_id res chain seq x y z
N MET A 1 64.86 -24.48 -50.62
CA MET A 1 64.12 -24.53 -49.34
C MET A 1 63.40 -23.19 -49.13
N ARG A 2 62.07 -23.18 -49.22
CA ARG A 2 61.20 -22.02 -48.92
C ARG A 2 60.03 -22.55 -48.09
N PHE A 3 60.05 -22.36 -46.78
CA PHE A 3 58.93 -22.74 -45.91
C PHE A 3 57.93 -21.58 -45.85
N ARG A 4 56.68 -21.87 -46.25
CA ARG A 4 55.54 -20.96 -46.21
C ARG A 4 55.00 -20.90 -44.78
N VAL A 5 54.85 -19.69 -44.24
CA VAL A 5 54.13 -19.43 -42.99
C VAL A 5 52.63 -19.38 -43.31
N PHE A 6 51.86 -20.30 -42.72
CA PHE A 6 50.40 -20.27 -42.77
C PHE A 6 49.87 -19.43 -41.58
N CYS A 7 49.20 -18.34 -41.91
CA CYS A 7 48.47 -17.50 -40.96
C CYS A 7 47.05 -18.06 -40.80
N SER A 8 46.79 -18.80 -39.71
CA SER A 8 45.43 -19.24 -39.35
C SER A 8 44.79 -18.22 -38.44
N LEU A 9 43.86 -17.44 -38.99
CA LEU A 9 42.95 -16.56 -38.23
C LEU A 9 41.82 -17.42 -37.63
N LEU A 10 41.92 -17.74 -36.35
CA LEU A 10 40.84 -18.30 -35.55
C LEU A 10 39.89 -17.17 -35.12
N THR A 11 38.82 -16.95 -35.88
CA THR A 11 37.69 -16.12 -35.45
C THR A 11 36.91 -16.86 -34.37
N GLY A 12 37.22 -16.57 -33.10
CA GLY A 12 36.41 -16.98 -31.96
C GLY A 12 35.14 -16.15 -31.88
N VAL A 13 33.99 -16.75 -32.19
CA VAL A 13 32.68 -16.16 -31.92
C VAL A 13 32.43 -16.27 -30.41
N LEU A 14 32.66 -15.18 -29.68
CA LEU A 14 32.18 -15.01 -28.31
C LEU A 14 30.66 -14.92 -28.35
N ALA A 15 29.98 -16.03 -28.10
CA ALA A 15 28.55 -16.03 -27.80
C ALA A 15 28.34 -15.32 -26.46
N PHE A 16 27.97 -14.03 -26.51
CA PHE A 16 27.40 -13.32 -25.37
C PHE A 16 26.03 -13.94 -25.06
N ALA A 17 26.01 -14.90 -24.13
CA ALA A 17 24.76 -15.26 -23.46
C ALA A 17 24.30 -14.06 -22.65
N ALA A 18 23.41 -13.26 -23.23
CA ALA A 18 22.67 -12.25 -22.50
C ALA A 18 21.82 -12.97 -21.44
N GLY A 19 22.33 -13.03 -20.21
CA GLY A 19 21.61 -13.60 -19.08
C GLY A 19 20.32 -12.82 -18.86
N LEU A 20 19.18 -13.49 -19.04
CA LEU A 20 17.88 -12.97 -18.63
C LEU A 20 17.96 -12.63 -17.15
N ALA A 21 17.75 -11.36 -16.83
CA ALA A 21 17.58 -10.90 -15.45
C ALA A 21 16.35 -11.62 -14.88
N HIS A 22 16.58 -12.69 -14.12
CA HIS A 22 15.51 -13.38 -13.42
C HIS A 22 15.03 -12.45 -12.30
N ALA A 23 13.84 -11.88 -12.48
CA ALA A 23 13.09 -11.33 -11.37
C ALA A 23 12.89 -12.47 -10.35
N GLY A 24 13.11 -12.19 -9.06
CA GLY A 24 12.89 -13.18 -8.00
C GLY A 24 11.44 -13.68 -7.97
N PRO A 25 11.14 -14.70 -7.16
CA PRO A 25 9.77 -15.21 -7.04
C PRO A 25 8.85 -14.07 -6.59
N THR A 26 7.64 -14.00 -7.14
CA THR A 26 6.65 -12.98 -6.77
C THR A 26 5.37 -13.65 -6.30
N LEU A 27 4.80 -13.16 -5.20
CA LEU A 27 3.45 -13.58 -4.79
C LEU A 27 2.44 -13.02 -5.79
N SER A 28 1.45 -13.83 -6.17
CA SER A 28 0.26 -13.30 -6.87
C SER A 28 -0.53 -12.37 -5.97
N SER A 29 -1.39 -11.53 -6.56
CA SER A 29 -2.25 -10.62 -5.80
C SER A 29 -3.20 -11.36 -4.84
N ALA A 30 -3.68 -12.54 -5.23
CA ALA A 30 -4.58 -13.36 -4.41
C ALA A 30 -3.86 -13.99 -3.22
N GLU A 31 -2.68 -14.59 -3.44
CA GLU A 31 -1.84 -15.12 -2.36
C GLU A 31 -1.43 -14.00 -1.38
N PHE A 32 -1.00 -12.86 -1.92
CA PHE A 32 -0.67 -11.70 -1.11
C PHE A 32 -1.85 -11.26 -0.23
N ALA A 33 -3.06 -11.18 -0.79
CA ALA A 33 -4.24 -10.76 -0.05
C ALA A 33 -4.53 -11.69 1.15
N GLN A 34 -4.38 -13.01 0.98
CA GLN A 34 -4.55 -13.97 2.06
C GLN A 34 -3.50 -13.78 3.16
N VAL A 35 -2.21 -13.68 2.79
CA VAL A 35 -1.12 -13.45 3.76
C VAL A 35 -1.31 -12.12 4.49
N ALA A 36 -1.71 -11.06 3.77
CA ALA A 36 -1.98 -9.75 4.36
C ALA A 36 -3.10 -9.80 5.40
N GLN A 37 -4.22 -10.46 5.08
CA GLN A 37 -5.35 -10.61 6.01
C GLN A 37 -4.97 -11.38 7.27
N GLN A 38 -4.20 -12.46 7.12
CA GLN A 38 -3.80 -13.31 8.24
C GLN A 38 -2.76 -12.64 9.13
N CYS A 39 -1.76 -11.99 8.52
CA CYS A 39 -0.53 -11.59 9.22
C CYS A 39 -0.47 -10.10 9.56
N ALA A 40 -1.26 -9.28 8.86
CA ALA A 40 -1.37 -7.85 9.08
C ALA A 40 -2.84 -7.36 9.20
N PRO A 41 -3.67 -7.96 10.08
CA PRO A 41 -5.11 -7.70 10.16
C PRO A 41 -5.51 -6.31 10.70
N ARG A 42 -4.54 -5.45 11.05
CA ARG A 42 -4.76 -4.08 11.52
C ARG A 42 -4.40 -3.03 10.47
N VAL A 43 -4.02 -3.46 9.26
CA VAL A 43 -3.85 -2.60 8.08
C VAL A 43 -4.77 -3.15 7.00
N ASP A 44 -5.47 -2.25 6.29
CA ASP A 44 -6.29 -2.66 5.17
C ASP A 44 -5.43 -3.33 4.06
N VAL A 45 -5.98 -4.37 3.44
CA VAL A 45 -5.29 -5.19 2.45
C VAL A 45 -4.85 -4.37 1.24
N MET A 46 -5.66 -3.43 0.75
CA MET A 46 -5.29 -2.58 -0.40
C MET A 46 -4.19 -1.58 -0.03
N THR A 47 -4.23 -1.04 1.18
CA THR A 47 -3.16 -0.17 1.67
C THR A 47 -1.83 -0.91 1.74
N LEU A 48 -1.85 -2.14 2.28
CA LEU A 48 -0.65 -2.96 2.37
C LEU A 48 -0.20 -3.45 0.98
N ALA A 49 -1.13 -3.80 0.09
CA ALA A 49 -0.83 -4.19 -1.29
C ALA A 49 -0.15 -3.06 -2.05
N ALA A 50 -0.67 -1.83 -1.94
CA ALA A 50 -0.11 -0.66 -2.59
C ALA A 50 1.30 -0.33 -2.07
N LEU A 51 1.51 -0.47 -0.75
CA LEU A 51 2.83 -0.33 -0.13
C LEU A 51 3.79 -1.41 -0.67
N VAL A 52 3.45 -2.69 -0.56
CA VAL A 52 4.31 -3.81 -0.98
C VAL A 52 4.63 -3.80 -2.47
N ARG A 53 3.66 -3.40 -3.32
CA ARG A 53 3.92 -3.19 -4.75
C ARG A 53 4.96 -2.11 -4.99
N THR A 54 4.93 -1.04 -4.19
CA THR A 54 5.91 0.06 -4.27
C THR A 54 7.28 -0.38 -3.75
N GLU A 55 7.32 -1.19 -2.70
CA GLU A 55 8.54 -1.62 -2.03
C GLU A 55 9.31 -2.72 -2.79
N SER A 56 8.62 -3.77 -3.21
CA SER A 56 9.27 -4.99 -3.72
C SER A 56 8.64 -5.55 -4.99
N GLY A 57 7.49 -5.03 -5.42
CA GLY A 57 6.71 -5.67 -6.48
C GLY A 57 6.26 -7.09 -6.12
N TYR A 58 5.99 -7.34 -4.84
CA TYR A 58 5.60 -8.66 -4.29
C TYR A 58 6.71 -9.73 -4.27
N ASN A 59 7.99 -9.33 -4.38
CA ASN A 59 9.12 -10.24 -4.21
C ASN A 59 9.48 -10.43 -2.72
N PRO A 60 9.31 -11.63 -2.13
CA PRO A 60 9.58 -11.88 -0.71
C PRO A 60 11.08 -11.91 -0.38
N TYR A 61 11.94 -12.03 -1.39
CA TYR A 61 13.40 -12.05 -1.24
C TYR A 61 14.06 -10.74 -1.70
N ALA A 62 13.27 -9.68 -1.89
CA ALA A 62 13.79 -8.39 -2.30
C ALA A 62 14.77 -7.82 -1.26
N ILE A 63 15.92 -7.33 -1.72
CA ILE A 63 16.94 -6.66 -0.92
C ILE A 63 17.20 -5.28 -1.53
N GLY A 64 16.88 -4.23 -0.76
CA GLY A 64 17.19 -2.85 -1.09
C GLY A 64 18.43 -2.38 -0.31
N VAL A 65 19.48 -1.93 -1.00
CA VAL A 65 20.73 -1.47 -0.36
C VAL A 65 20.72 0.05 -0.28
N VAL A 66 21.00 0.62 0.90
CA VAL A 66 21.07 2.07 1.06
C VAL A 66 22.28 2.62 0.33
N GLY A 67 22.07 3.53 -0.62
CA GLY A 67 23.12 4.16 -1.41
C GLY A 67 23.72 3.28 -2.52
N ALA A 68 23.18 2.09 -2.76
CA ALA A 68 23.65 1.18 -3.80
C ALA A 68 22.49 0.34 -4.38
N ARG A 69 22.80 -0.53 -5.36
CA ARG A 69 21.84 -1.50 -5.89
C ARG A 69 22.53 -2.81 -6.22
N LEU A 70 21.81 -3.91 -6.03
CA LEU A 70 22.23 -5.21 -6.53
C LEU A 70 22.15 -5.24 -8.07
N ALA A 71 22.97 -6.08 -8.70
CA ALA A 71 22.90 -6.28 -10.15
C ALA A 71 21.60 -6.99 -10.57
N ARG A 72 21.11 -7.89 -9.71
CA ARG A 72 19.80 -8.54 -9.80
C ARG A 72 19.29 -8.85 -8.39
N GLN A 73 18.00 -9.09 -8.25
CA GLN A 73 17.43 -9.56 -6.98
C GLN A 73 17.68 -11.06 -6.77
N PRO A 74 17.71 -11.54 -5.51
CA PRO A 74 17.76 -12.97 -5.21
C PRO A 74 16.54 -13.72 -5.77
N ALA A 75 16.78 -14.92 -6.28
CA ALA A 75 15.75 -15.82 -6.80
C ALA A 75 15.33 -16.90 -5.78
N SER A 76 16.06 -17.05 -4.68
CA SER A 76 15.75 -18.03 -3.63
C SER A 76 16.12 -17.51 -2.24
N MET A 77 15.69 -18.24 -1.21
CA MET A 77 16.06 -17.97 0.18
C MET A 77 17.58 -18.05 0.38
N GLU A 78 18.21 -19.05 -0.23
CA GLU A 78 19.66 -19.29 -0.12
C GLU A 78 20.46 -18.15 -0.76
N GLU A 79 20.05 -17.69 -1.95
CA GLU A 79 20.66 -16.51 -2.58
C GLU A 79 20.47 -15.25 -1.73
N ALA A 80 19.29 -15.08 -1.12
CA ALA A 80 19.01 -13.94 -0.25
C ALA A 80 19.92 -13.96 0.98
N GLN A 81 20.05 -15.11 1.65
CA GLN A 81 20.92 -15.29 2.81
C GLN A 81 22.40 -15.05 2.49
N ALA A 82 22.90 -15.61 1.38
CA ALA A 82 24.27 -15.38 0.94
C ALA A 82 24.54 -13.90 0.62
N THR A 83 23.57 -13.23 -0.01
CA THR A 83 23.65 -11.80 -0.32
C THR A 83 23.64 -10.95 0.96
N ILE A 84 22.77 -11.29 1.93
CA ILE A 84 22.71 -10.65 3.24
C ILE A 84 24.07 -10.76 3.93
N GLN A 85 24.62 -11.96 4.04
CA GLN A 85 25.93 -12.17 4.70
C GLN A 85 27.03 -11.31 4.06
N MET A 86 27.07 -11.24 2.73
CA MET A 86 28.02 -10.38 2.01
C MET A 86 27.82 -8.89 2.34
N LEU A 87 26.57 -8.42 2.37
CA LEU A 87 26.25 -7.03 2.73
C LEU A 87 26.62 -6.71 4.18
N GLU A 88 26.39 -7.64 5.10
CA GLU A 88 26.74 -7.48 6.52
C GLU A 88 28.25 -7.40 6.73
N GLN A 89 29.02 -8.30 6.12
CA GLN A 89 30.49 -8.30 6.17
C GLN A 89 31.09 -7.01 5.60
N ARG A 90 30.43 -6.42 4.61
CA ARG A 90 30.85 -5.15 3.99
C ARG A 90 30.27 -3.91 4.67
N GLY A 91 29.50 -4.07 5.74
CA GLY A 91 28.98 -2.95 6.53
C GLY A 91 27.86 -2.14 5.85
N TYR A 92 27.14 -2.71 4.88
CA TYR A 92 26.02 -2.03 4.24
C TYR A 92 24.78 -1.96 5.15
N ASP A 93 24.03 -0.87 5.02
CA ASP A 93 22.64 -0.78 5.47
C ASP A 93 21.70 -1.22 4.35
N PHE A 94 20.67 -1.99 4.68
CA PHE A 94 19.77 -2.59 3.70
C PHE A 94 18.41 -2.93 4.30
N SER A 95 17.44 -3.14 3.41
CA SER A 95 16.05 -3.48 3.67
C SER A 95 15.68 -4.82 3.04
N LEU A 96 14.75 -5.54 3.67
CA LEU A 96 14.46 -6.93 3.35
C LEU A 96 12.96 -7.22 3.11
N GLY A 97 12.72 -8.08 2.12
CA GLY A 97 11.46 -8.75 1.85
C GLY A 97 10.35 -7.86 1.31
N LEU A 98 9.11 -8.38 1.38
CA LEU A 98 7.92 -7.80 0.74
C LEU A 98 7.74 -6.31 1.02
N ALA A 99 7.91 -5.90 2.27
CA ALA A 99 7.70 -4.54 2.74
C ALA A 99 9.02 -3.81 3.05
N GLN A 100 10.16 -4.34 2.58
CA GLN A 100 11.48 -3.69 2.68
C GLN A 100 11.81 -3.21 4.10
N ILE A 101 11.70 -4.11 5.08
CA ILE A 101 12.01 -3.81 6.49
C ILE A 101 13.52 -3.61 6.64
N ASN A 102 13.93 -2.38 7.01
CA ASN A 102 15.34 -2.05 7.18
C ASN A 102 15.98 -2.83 8.34
N ARG A 103 17.22 -3.31 8.14
CA ARG A 103 17.96 -4.14 9.11
C ARG A 103 18.08 -3.51 10.49
N ARG A 104 18.13 -2.17 10.57
CA ARG A 104 18.21 -1.43 11.85
C ARG A 104 16.94 -1.56 12.71
N ASN A 105 15.81 -1.92 12.10
CA ASN A 105 14.56 -2.12 12.82
C ASN A 105 14.35 -3.55 13.33
N LEU A 106 15.14 -4.53 12.87
CA LEU A 106 14.84 -5.95 13.10
C LEU A 106 14.84 -6.32 14.59
N ALA A 107 15.85 -5.88 15.34
CA ALA A 107 15.96 -6.18 16.77
C ALA A 107 14.73 -5.70 17.57
N ARG A 108 14.30 -4.45 17.39
CA ARG A 108 13.09 -3.92 18.06
C ARG A 108 11.80 -4.59 17.58
N LEU A 109 11.83 -5.21 16.40
CA LEU A 109 10.71 -5.94 15.83
C LEU A 109 10.72 -7.42 16.26
N GLY A 110 11.75 -7.91 16.94
CA GLY A 110 11.87 -9.34 17.27
C GLY A 110 12.17 -10.21 16.04
N GLU A 111 12.78 -9.60 15.02
CA GLU A 111 13.12 -10.23 13.76
C GLU A 111 14.65 -10.36 13.61
N THR A 112 15.05 -11.29 12.75
CA THR A 112 16.41 -11.45 12.24
C THR A 112 16.40 -11.22 10.73
N THR A 113 17.57 -11.10 10.13
CA THR A 113 17.70 -10.96 8.67
C THR A 113 17.12 -12.16 7.92
N THR A 114 17.13 -13.35 8.52
CA THR A 114 16.52 -14.56 7.96
C THR A 114 15.01 -14.60 8.18
N THR A 115 14.54 -14.36 9.41
CA THR A 115 13.12 -14.54 9.74
C THR A 115 12.23 -13.50 9.06
N VAL A 116 12.74 -12.30 8.79
CA VAL A 116 11.98 -11.24 8.12
C VAL A 116 11.76 -11.51 6.63
N LEU A 117 12.40 -12.53 6.04
CA LEU A 117 12.12 -12.98 4.67
C LEU A 117 10.88 -13.89 4.60
N ASP A 118 10.37 -14.38 5.73
CA ASP A 118 9.05 -15.01 5.78
C ASP A 118 7.96 -13.96 5.46
N PRO A 119 7.09 -14.20 4.46
CA PRO A 119 6.06 -13.25 4.06
C PRO A 119 5.18 -12.78 5.22
N CYS A 120 4.75 -13.69 6.09
CA CYS A 120 3.84 -13.39 7.19
C CYS A 120 4.52 -12.48 8.23
N ARG A 121 5.73 -12.85 8.65
CA ARG A 121 6.53 -12.06 9.59
C ARG A 121 6.89 -10.70 9.03
N ASN A 122 7.22 -10.62 7.75
CA ASN A 122 7.52 -9.35 7.06
C ASN A 122 6.31 -8.39 7.09
N LEU A 123 5.11 -8.89 6.76
CA LEU A 123 3.89 -8.09 6.78
C LEU A 123 3.47 -7.70 8.20
N ALA A 124 3.64 -8.59 9.18
CA ALA A 124 3.41 -8.27 10.59
C ALA A 124 4.35 -7.16 11.10
N ALA A 125 5.63 -7.22 10.71
CA ALA A 125 6.61 -6.18 10.97
C ALA A 125 6.21 -4.85 10.31
N SER A 126 5.81 -4.88 9.03
CA SER A 126 5.32 -3.72 8.29
C SER A 126 4.13 -3.06 8.97
N GLN A 127 3.13 -3.84 9.39
CA GLN A 127 1.97 -3.37 10.14
C GLN A 127 2.38 -2.61 11.41
N ARG A 128 3.37 -3.13 12.17
CA ARG A 128 3.82 -2.47 13.40
C ARG A 128 4.41 -1.09 13.09
N ILE A 129 5.32 -1.01 12.12
CA ILE A 129 5.94 0.26 11.69
C ILE A 129 4.87 1.25 11.21
N LEU A 130 3.98 0.81 10.32
CA LEU A 130 2.97 1.70 9.75
C LEU A 130 2.01 2.23 10.81
N ARG A 131 1.60 1.39 11.77
CA ARG A 131 0.74 1.80 12.89
C ARG A 131 1.43 2.75 13.86
N GLU A 132 2.71 2.52 14.16
CA GLU A 132 3.53 3.45 14.96
C GLU A 132 3.60 4.83 14.28
N CYS A 133 3.89 4.85 12.98
CA CYS A 133 3.92 6.05 12.17
C CYS A 133 2.56 6.75 12.10
N PHE A 134 1.47 6.01 11.92
CA PHE A 134 0.11 6.55 11.90
C PHE A 134 -0.27 7.17 13.24
N THR A 135 0.00 6.48 14.34
CA THR A 135 -0.25 6.97 15.71
C THR A 135 0.52 8.26 16.02
N ARG A 136 1.75 8.40 15.49
CA ARG A 136 2.49 9.66 15.59
C ARG A 136 1.90 10.75 14.70
N ALA A 137 1.47 10.39 13.49
CA ALA A 137 0.90 11.33 12.52
C ALA A 137 -0.44 11.93 12.98
N THR A 138 -1.29 11.16 13.66
CA THR A 138 -2.57 11.67 14.20
C THR A 138 -2.40 12.76 15.25
N ARG A 139 -1.20 12.91 15.84
CA ARG A 139 -0.88 14.05 16.74
C ARG A 139 -0.72 15.37 15.97
N SER A 140 -0.45 15.29 14.67
CA SER A 140 -0.24 16.48 13.81
C SER A 140 -1.48 16.85 12.99
N THR A 141 -2.46 15.96 12.87
CA THR A 141 -3.67 16.20 12.09
C THR A 141 -4.80 15.28 12.55
N ALA A 142 -6.01 15.82 12.65
CA ALA A 142 -7.23 15.06 12.86
C ALA A 142 -7.77 14.42 11.56
N ILE A 143 -7.22 14.80 10.40
CA ILE A 143 -7.64 14.27 9.10
C ILE A 143 -6.92 12.94 8.86
N GLU A 144 -7.65 11.84 8.99
CA GLU A 144 -7.08 10.49 8.92
C GLU A 144 -6.36 10.19 7.62
N GLN A 145 -6.87 10.67 6.49
CA GLN A 145 -6.21 10.47 5.21
C GLN A 145 -4.85 11.18 5.15
N GLN A 146 -4.77 12.37 5.75
CA GLN A 146 -3.52 13.09 5.87
C GLN A 146 -2.58 12.37 6.84
N ALA A 147 -3.11 11.85 7.96
CA ALA A 147 -2.34 11.04 8.89
C ALA A 147 -1.80 9.75 8.24
N LEU A 148 -2.56 9.08 7.38
CA LEU A 148 -2.11 7.90 6.63
C LEU A 148 -1.00 8.25 5.65
N ARG A 149 -1.13 9.35 4.91
CA ARG A 149 -0.08 9.82 4.01
C ARG A 149 1.18 10.28 4.76
N HIS A 150 1.04 10.96 5.91
CA HIS A 150 2.16 11.24 6.83
C HIS A 150 2.79 9.93 7.33
N ALA A 151 1.98 8.92 7.65
CA ALA A 151 2.45 7.62 8.08
C ALA A 151 3.27 6.92 7.00
N LEU A 152 2.86 7.01 5.73
CA LEU A 152 3.62 6.49 4.58
C LEU A 152 4.95 7.23 4.41
N SER A 153 4.98 8.55 4.56
CA SER A 153 6.26 9.28 4.56
C SER A 153 7.16 8.83 5.72
N CYS A 154 6.58 8.63 6.91
CA CYS A 154 7.29 8.14 8.08
C CYS A 154 7.78 6.71 7.90
N TYR A 155 7.01 5.85 7.23
CA TYR A 155 7.41 4.49 6.90
C TYR A 155 8.68 4.50 6.05
N TYR A 156 8.69 5.35 5.02
CA TYR A 156 9.81 5.50 4.09
C TYR A 156 11.10 6.03 4.73
N SER A 157 10.99 6.99 5.66
CA SER A 157 12.13 7.83 6.07
C SER A 157 12.27 8.08 7.58
N GLY A 158 11.31 7.62 8.39
CA GLY A 158 11.18 7.94 9.81
C GLY A 158 10.49 9.28 10.11
N GLY A 159 10.34 10.17 9.13
CA GLY A 159 9.76 11.52 9.26
C GLY A 159 8.59 11.80 8.31
N PHE A 160 7.85 12.88 8.55
CA PHE A 160 6.60 13.17 7.82
C PHE A 160 6.76 13.93 6.51
N SER A 161 7.98 14.31 6.11
CA SER A 161 8.20 15.21 4.96
C SER A 161 8.97 14.57 3.81
N VAL A 162 9.98 13.73 4.08
CA VAL A 162 10.90 13.22 3.06
C VAL A 162 10.17 12.38 2.01
N GLY A 163 9.25 11.51 2.42
CA GLY A 163 8.48 10.66 1.50
C GLY A 163 7.54 11.44 0.57
N TYR A 164 7.15 12.66 0.92
CA TYR A 164 6.46 13.54 -0.02
C TYR A 164 7.42 14.13 -1.03
N ARG A 165 8.54 14.70 -0.54
CA ARG A 165 9.55 15.36 -1.38
C ARG A 165 10.14 14.41 -2.42
N GLU A 166 10.30 13.14 -2.07
CA GLU A 166 10.87 12.11 -2.95
C GLU A 166 9.79 11.33 -3.73
N GLY A 167 8.53 11.79 -3.68
CA GLY A 167 7.43 11.22 -4.43
C GLY A 167 6.95 9.84 -3.97
N TYR A 168 7.53 9.30 -2.89
CA TYR A 168 7.18 8.00 -2.33
C TYR A 168 5.68 7.89 -2.02
N VAL A 169 5.12 8.88 -1.30
CA VAL A 169 3.69 8.87 -0.91
C VAL A 169 2.79 8.84 -2.15
N SER A 170 3.13 9.63 -3.18
CA SER A 170 2.37 9.68 -4.43
C SER A 170 2.41 8.34 -5.18
N ARG A 171 3.55 7.63 -5.19
CA ARG A 171 3.65 6.29 -5.81
C ARG A 171 2.77 5.26 -5.10
N VAL A 172 2.79 5.23 -3.77
CA VAL A 172 1.94 4.31 -2.99
C VAL A 172 0.45 4.60 -3.27
N VAL A 173 0.06 5.87 -3.25
CA VAL A 173 -1.33 6.28 -3.53
C VAL A 173 -1.76 5.92 -4.95
N ALA A 174 -0.90 6.14 -5.95
CA ALA A 174 -1.17 5.77 -7.33
C ALA A 174 -1.33 4.24 -7.49
N ASN A 175 -0.48 3.46 -6.83
CA ASN A 175 -0.60 2.00 -6.82
C ASN A 175 -1.94 1.54 -6.23
N ALA A 176 -2.41 2.17 -5.15
CA ALA A 176 -3.72 1.88 -4.56
C ALA A 176 -4.88 2.16 -5.54
N GLN A 177 -4.80 3.24 -6.32
CA GLN A 177 -5.84 3.61 -7.29
C GLN A 177 -5.98 2.59 -8.42
N THR A 178 -4.88 1.97 -8.86
CA THR A 178 -4.93 0.94 -9.91
C THR A 178 -5.52 -0.40 -9.45
N MET A 179 -5.64 -0.60 -8.13
CA MET A 179 -6.16 -1.85 -7.55
C MET A 179 -7.67 -1.82 -7.31
N VAL A 180 -8.29 -0.63 -7.34
CA VAL A 180 -9.74 -0.49 -7.25
C VAL A 180 -10.29 -0.66 -8.68
N PRO A 181 -11.17 -1.65 -8.94
CA PRO A 181 -11.84 -1.71 -10.24
C PRO A 181 -12.59 -0.39 -10.45
N PRO A 182 -12.57 0.18 -11.68
CA PRO A 182 -13.37 1.36 -11.96
C PRO A 182 -14.81 1.05 -11.56
N ILE A 183 -15.35 1.83 -10.62
CA ILE A 183 -16.79 1.82 -10.42
C ILE A 183 -17.34 2.47 -11.69
N ASP A 184 -17.95 1.67 -12.56
CA ASP A 184 -18.81 2.18 -13.62
C ASP A 184 -19.99 2.88 -12.96
N VAL A 185 -19.78 4.13 -12.55
CA VAL A 185 -20.87 5.06 -12.29
C VAL A 185 -21.38 5.48 -13.66
N ALA A 186 -22.02 4.55 -14.37
CA ALA A 186 -23.08 4.96 -15.27
C ALA A 186 -23.99 5.84 -14.41
N PRO A 187 -24.29 7.09 -14.81
CA PRO A 187 -25.25 7.88 -14.08
C PRO A 187 -26.56 7.11 -14.16
N ALA A 188 -26.89 6.37 -13.10
CA ALA A 188 -28.24 5.94 -12.85
C ALA A 188 -29.00 7.25 -12.71
N ARG A 189 -29.60 7.69 -13.83
CA ARG A 189 -30.58 8.78 -13.82
C ARG A 189 -31.71 8.24 -12.96
N ALA A 190 -31.64 8.49 -11.65
CA ALA A 190 -32.74 8.29 -10.75
C ALA A 190 -33.86 9.19 -11.30
N GLN A 191 -34.82 8.57 -11.97
CA GLN A 191 -36.05 9.26 -12.32
C GLN A 191 -36.74 9.58 -10.99
N PRO A 192 -37.15 10.83 -10.74
CA PRO A 192 -37.92 11.14 -9.56
C PRO A 192 -39.18 10.27 -9.55
N ILE A 193 -39.48 9.67 -8.38
CA ILE A 193 -40.72 8.93 -8.17
C ILE A 193 -41.86 9.94 -8.35
N PRO A 194 -42.79 9.74 -9.30
CA PRO A 194 -43.91 10.65 -9.49
C PRO A 194 -44.72 10.75 -8.20
N LEU A 195 -45.06 11.97 -7.80
CA LEU A 195 -46.02 12.18 -6.73
C LEU A 195 -47.36 11.58 -7.17
N ALA A 196 -47.88 10.63 -6.40
CA ALA A 196 -49.25 10.18 -6.55
C ALA A 196 -50.17 11.32 -6.06
N GLU A 197 -50.84 12.01 -6.97
CA GLU A 197 -51.90 12.93 -6.59
C GLU A 197 -53.06 12.12 -5.99
N PRO A 198 -53.67 12.59 -4.88
CA PRO A 198 -54.89 11.97 -4.37
C PRO A 198 -55.98 12.09 -5.44
N SER A 199 -56.47 10.95 -5.94
CA SER A 199 -57.70 10.91 -6.72
C SER A 199 -58.79 11.64 -5.93
N ARG A 200 -59.35 12.72 -6.49
CA ARG A 200 -60.47 13.46 -5.89
C ARG A 200 -61.63 12.51 -5.64
N HIS A 201 -61.70 11.96 -4.44
CA HIS A 201 -62.87 11.30 -3.91
C HIS A 201 -63.59 12.34 -3.07
N THR A 202 -64.85 12.54 -3.46
CA THR A 202 -65.84 13.44 -2.91
C THR A 202 -65.76 13.60 -1.39
N GLN A 203 -65.86 14.86 -0.96
CA GLN A 203 -65.92 15.33 0.42
C GLN A 203 -66.76 14.43 1.33
N ALA A 204 -66.15 13.95 2.41
CA ALA A 204 -66.83 13.62 3.65
C ALA A 204 -66.19 14.44 4.77
N THR A 205 -67.01 15.29 5.40
CA THR A 205 -66.67 16.20 6.49
C THR A 205 -66.24 15.46 7.76
N ALA A 206 -65.11 15.86 8.36
CA ALA A 206 -64.75 15.52 9.73
C ALA A 206 -64.00 16.69 10.42
N ALA A 207 -64.24 16.82 11.73
CA ALA A 207 -64.11 17.97 12.63
C ALA A 207 -62.68 18.53 12.88
N PRO A 208 -62.53 19.73 13.50
CA PRO A 208 -61.26 20.43 13.59
C PRO A 208 -60.37 19.92 14.73
N MET A 209 -59.08 19.72 14.44
CA MET A 209 -58.02 19.46 15.41
C MET A 209 -57.03 20.65 15.50
N PRO A 210 -56.31 20.82 16.63
CA PRO A 210 -55.72 22.09 17.02
C PRO A 210 -54.38 22.40 16.35
N SER A 211 -54.09 23.72 16.25
CA SER A 211 -52.89 24.29 15.63
C SER A 211 -51.58 23.89 16.32
N PRO A 212 -50.49 23.63 15.58
CA PRO A 212 -49.14 23.72 16.10
C PRO A 212 -48.53 25.11 15.84
N ALA A 213 -47.91 25.69 16.87
CA ALA A 213 -47.08 26.90 16.83
C ALA A 213 -45.62 26.55 16.43
N PRO A 214 -44.73 27.54 16.20
CA PRO A 214 -43.82 27.56 15.05
C PRO A 214 -42.42 26.96 15.28
N SER A 215 -41.75 26.73 14.15
CA SER A 215 -40.36 26.28 14.00
C SER A 215 -39.33 27.13 14.76
N PRO A 216 -38.15 26.54 15.01
CA PRO A 216 -36.93 27.27 14.71
C PRO A 216 -36.00 26.51 13.76
N THR A 217 -35.56 27.27 12.76
CA THR A 217 -34.39 27.06 11.91
C THR A 217 -33.15 26.74 12.75
N ALA A 218 -32.45 25.65 12.43
CA ALA A 218 -31.02 25.50 12.69
C ALA A 218 -30.45 24.37 11.83
N VAL A 219 -29.94 24.72 10.64
CA VAL A 219 -28.96 23.88 9.95
C VAL A 219 -27.71 23.86 10.82
N ARG A 220 -27.47 22.76 11.53
CA ARG A 220 -26.22 22.54 12.24
C ARG A 220 -25.12 22.14 11.25
N PRO A 221 -23.88 22.63 11.41
CA PRO A 221 -22.76 22.13 10.63
C PRO A 221 -22.54 20.66 11.00
N VAL A 222 -22.33 19.81 10.00
CA VAL A 222 -21.87 18.43 10.20
C VAL A 222 -20.41 18.48 10.66
N THR A 223 -20.21 18.73 11.94
CA THR A 223 -18.97 18.42 12.63
C THR A 223 -19.19 17.11 13.38
N SER A 224 -18.93 15.99 12.70
CA SER A 224 -18.58 14.74 13.40
C SER A 224 -17.52 14.00 12.61
N SER A 225 -16.28 14.47 12.74
CA SER A 225 -15.08 13.65 12.50
C SER A 225 -14.97 12.62 13.62
N SER A 226 -15.83 11.60 13.62
CA SER A 226 -15.55 10.35 14.32
C SER A 226 -14.62 9.55 13.43
N GLY A 227 -13.32 9.81 13.55
CA GLY A 227 -12.28 9.00 12.91
C GLY A 227 -12.40 7.53 13.31
N CYS A 228 -11.88 6.64 12.46
CA CYS A 228 -11.60 5.25 12.79
C CYS A 228 -10.92 5.18 14.18
N ALA A 229 -11.66 4.75 15.20
CA ALA A 229 -11.10 4.58 16.54
C ALA A 229 -9.85 3.68 16.53
N ALA A 230 -8.94 3.90 17.48
CA ALA A 230 -7.71 3.14 17.61
C ALA A 230 -8.00 1.62 17.67
N GLY A 231 -7.77 0.94 16.55
CA GLY A 231 -8.09 -0.48 16.40
C GLY A 231 -8.74 -0.84 15.06
N ARG A 232 -9.40 0.10 14.39
CA ARG A 232 -10.00 -0.12 13.06
C ARG A 232 -8.96 0.01 11.94
N GLN A 233 -9.14 -0.77 10.87
CA GLN A 233 -8.31 -0.69 9.67
C GLN A 233 -8.61 0.61 8.91
N VAL A 234 -7.56 1.32 8.53
CA VAL A 234 -7.61 2.54 7.71
C VAL A 234 -7.15 2.19 6.30
N MET A 235 -7.93 2.60 5.29
CA MET A 235 -7.74 2.23 3.89
C MET A 235 -7.51 3.46 3.00
N LEU A 236 -6.58 3.39 2.04
CA LEU A 236 -6.53 4.29 0.88
C LEU A 236 -7.65 3.90 -0.12
N VAL A 237 -8.61 4.80 -0.36
CA VAL A 237 -9.74 4.58 -1.28
C VAL A 237 -9.75 5.62 -2.39
N SER A 238 -10.01 5.19 -3.63
CA SER A 238 -10.26 6.14 -4.73
C SER A 238 -11.65 6.78 -4.59
N CYS A 239 -11.73 8.10 -4.73
CA CYS A 239 -12.98 8.87 -4.70
C CYS A 239 -12.99 9.93 -5.79
N GLY A 240 -13.76 9.72 -6.85
CA GLY A 240 -13.84 10.67 -7.96
C GLY A 240 -12.45 10.95 -8.55
N ARG A 241 -12.00 12.22 -8.57
CA ARG A 241 -10.66 12.61 -9.04
C ARG A 241 -9.57 12.56 -7.95
N GLY A 242 -9.87 12.08 -6.75
CA GLY A 242 -8.98 12.10 -5.59
C GLY A 242 -8.94 10.78 -4.80
N THR A 243 -8.33 10.81 -3.61
CA THR A 243 -8.20 9.64 -2.72
C THR A 243 -8.78 9.95 -1.34
N CYS A 244 -9.78 9.22 -0.86
CA CYS A 244 -10.32 9.30 0.52
C CYS A 244 -9.88 8.13 1.41
N VAL A 245 -10.36 8.14 2.66
CA VAL A 245 -10.32 6.99 3.60
C VAL A 245 -11.70 6.35 3.70
N ARG A 246 -11.72 5.02 3.87
CA ARG A 246 -12.85 4.30 4.45
C ARG A 246 -12.36 3.53 5.69
N CYS A 247 -13.08 3.66 6.80
CA CYS A 247 -12.89 2.76 7.94
C CYS A 247 -13.58 1.44 7.60
N LEU A 248 -12.83 0.34 7.61
CA LEU A 248 -13.47 -0.97 7.60
C LEU A 248 -13.93 -1.28 9.04
N GLY A 249 -15.22 -1.55 9.21
CA GLY A 249 -15.74 -2.18 10.42
C GLY A 249 -15.48 -3.68 10.35
N HIS A 250 -15.23 -4.31 11.49
CA HIS A 250 -15.22 -5.77 11.57
C HIS A 250 -16.59 -6.33 11.19
#